data_AF-A0A7K3D451-F1
#
_entry.id   AF-A0A7K3D451-F1
#
_cell.length_a   1.000
_cell.length_b   1.000
_cell.length_c   1.000
_cell.angle_alpha   90.00
_cell.angle_beta   90.00
_cell.angle_gamma   90.00
#
_symmetry.space_group_name_H-M   'P 1'
#
loop_
_entity.id
_entity.type
_entity.pdbx_description
1 polymer ?
#
loop_
_entity_poly.entity_id
_entity_poly.type
_entity_poly.pdbx_seq_one_letter_code
_entity_poly.pdbx_strand_id
1 'polypeptide(L)'
;MSKHVEPEDSRLDPGLRAVLSERRQLINLAYRFLGSLADAEDVVQETYARWYAMSERRREAVAAPGGWLTTVASRICLDLLGSARARRERYVGEWIP
;
A
#
# COMPACT_ATOMS: atom_id res chain seq x y z
N MET A 1 -5.68 -42.32 19.82
CA MET A 1 -5.72 -40.87 20.08
C MET A 1 -4.34 -40.28 19.77
N SER A 2 -4.03 -40.03 18.51
CA SER A 2 -2.87 -39.20 18.14
C SER A 2 -3.40 -38.06 17.29
N LYS A 3 -3.60 -36.92 17.92
CA LYS A 3 -3.75 -35.65 17.22
C LYS A 3 -2.33 -35.28 16.81
N HIS A 4 -1.90 -35.72 15.64
CA HIS A 4 -0.73 -35.15 14.99
C HIS A 4 -1.11 -33.70 14.68
N VAL A 5 -0.79 -32.80 15.59
CA VAL A 5 -0.77 -31.36 15.32
C VAL A 5 0.50 -31.15 14.51
N GLU A 6 0.37 -31.25 13.19
CA GLU A 6 1.39 -30.76 12.27
C GLU A 6 1.63 -29.27 12.56
N PRO A 7 2.88 -28.78 12.48
CA PRO A 7 3.22 -27.44 12.88
C PRO A 7 2.54 -26.42 11.93
N GLU A 8 1.95 -25.36 12.49
CA GLU A 8 1.35 -24.19 11.81
C GLU A 8 2.38 -23.34 11.03
N ASP A 9 3.43 -23.97 10.51
CA ASP A 9 4.48 -23.35 9.72
C ASP A 9 4.14 -23.50 8.23
N SER A 10 2.94 -23.06 7.86
CA SER A 10 2.56 -22.85 6.47
C SER A 10 3.36 -21.66 5.93
N ARG A 11 4.62 -21.94 5.60
CA ARG A 11 5.42 -21.38 4.50
C ARG A 11 4.69 -20.21 3.83
N LEU A 12 4.97 -18.98 4.26
CA LEU A 12 4.52 -17.70 3.66
C LEU A 12 3.60 -17.90 2.45
N ASP A 13 2.29 -17.69 2.62
CA ASP A 13 1.27 -17.72 1.56
C ASP A 13 1.90 -17.30 0.21
N PRO A 14 1.82 -18.10 -0.87
CA PRO A 14 2.42 -17.74 -2.16
C PRO A 14 2.06 -16.31 -2.61
N GLY A 15 0.87 -15.82 -2.23
CA GLY A 15 0.47 -14.43 -2.41
C GLY A 15 1.31 -13.43 -1.61
N LEU A 16 1.67 -13.75 -0.37
CA LEU A 16 2.55 -12.96 0.50
C LEU A 16 3.94 -12.78 -0.13
N ARG A 17 4.56 -13.83 -0.69
CA ARG A 17 5.86 -13.70 -1.35
C ARG A 17 5.80 -12.81 -2.60
N ALA A 18 4.77 -12.99 -3.42
CA ALA A 18 4.54 -12.16 -4.60
C ALA A 18 4.30 -10.68 -4.23
N VAL A 19 3.55 -10.42 -3.16
CA VAL A 19 3.32 -9.06 -2.66
C VAL A 19 4.61 -8.44 -2.14
N LEU A 20 5.39 -9.17 -1.33
CA LEU A 20 6.63 -8.68 -0.73
C LEU A 20 7.71 -8.39 -1.78
N SER A 21 7.76 -9.14 -2.90
CA SER A 21 8.69 -8.83 -4.00
C SER A 21 8.41 -7.49 -4.68
N GLU A 22 7.18 -6.96 -4.58
CA GLU A 22 6.81 -5.67 -5.17
C GLU A 22 7.25 -4.46 -4.34
N ARG A 23 7.71 -4.65 -3.09
CA ARG A 23 8.01 -3.53 -2.17
C ARG A 23 8.92 -2.47 -2.81
N ARG A 24 9.98 -2.91 -3.48
CA ARG A 24 10.95 -2.01 -4.14
C ARG A 24 10.31 -1.24 -5.30
N GLN A 25 9.47 -1.90 -6.08
CA GLN A 25 8.80 -1.28 -7.22
C GLN A 25 7.78 -0.24 -6.74
N LEU A 26 7.00 -0.57 -5.70
CA LEU A 26 6.03 0.34 -5.10
C LEU A 26 6.69 1.56 -4.44
N ILE A 27 7.83 1.39 -3.77
CA ILE A 27 8.62 2.52 -3.24
C ILE A 27 9.10 3.41 -4.38
N ASN A 28 9.71 2.83 -5.42
CA ASN A 28 10.20 3.61 -6.56
C ASN A 28 9.05 4.37 -7.27
N LEU A 29 7.88 3.74 -7.38
CA LEU A 29 6.68 4.36 -7.93
C LEU A 29 6.23 5.55 -7.06
N ALA A 30 5.98 5.32 -5.78
CA ALA A 30 5.49 6.34 -4.87
C ALA A 30 6.49 7.49 -4.70
N TYR A 31 7.79 7.18 -4.68
CA TYR A 31 8.86 8.18 -4.65
C TYR A 31 8.83 9.10 -5.88
N ARG A 32 8.52 8.57 -7.07
CA ARG A 32 8.38 9.39 -8.29
C ARG A 32 7.14 10.29 -8.28
N PHE A 33 6.10 9.93 -7.53
CA PHE A 33 4.93 10.79 -7.32
C PHE A 33 5.18 11.88 -6.28
N LEU A 34 5.78 11.52 -5.15
CA LEU A 34 5.81 12.37 -3.95
C LEU A 34 7.15 13.07 -3.71
N GLY A 35 8.25 12.56 -4.27
CA GLY A 35 9.61 13.10 -4.10
C GLY A 35 10.21 12.88 -2.70
N SER A 36 9.50 12.22 -1.80
CA SER A 36 9.91 11.93 -0.42
C SER A 36 10.00 10.42 -0.21
N LEU A 37 11.15 9.95 0.29
CA LEU A 37 11.32 8.52 0.61
C LEU A 37 10.41 8.12 1.77
N ALA A 38 10.28 8.96 2.80
CA ALA A 38 9.42 8.70 3.94
C ALA A 38 7.96 8.54 3.50
N ASP A 39 7.44 9.49 2.71
CA ASP A 39 6.05 9.40 2.23
C ASP A 39 5.85 8.18 1.32
N ALA A 40 6.87 7.83 0.52
CA ALA A 40 6.82 6.63 -0.32
C ALA A 40 6.75 5.35 0.52
N GLU A 41 7.51 5.25 1.61
CA GLU A 41 7.44 4.11 2.51
C GLU A 41 6.07 4.03 3.20
N ASP A 42 5.52 5.15 3.66
CA ASP A 42 4.19 5.21 4.27
C ASP A 42 3.10 4.75 3.30
N VAL A 43 3.15 5.17 2.02
CA VAL A 43 2.24 4.69 0.98
C VAL A 43 2.30 3.18 0.83
N VAL A 44 3.50 2.59 0.83
CA VAL A 44 3.66 1.14 0.69
C VAL A 44 3.13 0.41 1.93
N GLN A 45 3.38 0.93 3.12
CA GLN A 45 2.84 0.36 4.35
C GLN A 45 1.31 0.39 4.35
N GLU A 46 0.70 1.52 4.02
CA GLU A 46 -0.75 1.66 3.91
C GLU A 46 -1.33 0.72 2.83
N THR A 47 -0.64 0.58 1.69
CA THR A 47 -1.03 -0.35 0.62
C THR A 47 -1.07 -1.79 1.12
N TYR A 48 -0.06 -2.22 1.87
CA TYR A 48 -0.01 -3.55 2.46
C TYR A 48 -1.04 -3.73 3.58
N ALA A 49 -1.24 -2.72 4.42
CA ALA A 49 -2.30 -2.75 5.44
C ALA A 49 -3.67 -3.00 4.79
N ARG A 50 -3.99 -2.30 3.69
CA ARG A 50 -5.21 -2.52 2.91
C ARG A 50 -5.28 -3.92 2.29
N TRP A 51 -4.16 -4.47 1.83
CA TRP A 51 -4.12 -5.84 1.29
C TRP A 51 -4.46 -6.86 2.39
N TYR A 52 -3.81 -6.78 3.55
CA TYR A 52 -4.04 -7.74 4.65
C TYR A 52 -5.36 -7.55 5.36
N ALA A 53 -5.95 -6.36 5.33
CA ALA A 53 -7.30 -6.11 5.83
C ALA A 53 -8.38 -6.80 4.98
N MET A 54 -8.07 -7.23 3.75
CA MET A 54 -9.02 -8.00 2.94
C MET A 54 -9.16 -9.44 3.45
N SER A 55 -10.40 -9.94 3.48
CA SER A 55 -10.66 -11.36 3.71
C SER A 55 -9.92 -12.23 2.71
N GLU A 56 -9.59 -13.46 3.11
CA GLU A 56 -8.87 -14.43 2.27
C GLU A 56 -9.58 -14.65 0.93
N ARG A 57 -10.88 -14.92 0.94
CA ARG A 57 -11.71 -15.03 -0.27
C ARG A 57 -11.59 -13.82 -1.20
N ARG A 58 -11.49 -12.60 -0.65
CA ARG A 58 -11.35 -11.38 -1.43
C ARG A 58 -9.96 -11.26 -2.03
N ARG A 59 -8.92 -11.66 -1.31
CA ARG A 59 -7.54 -11.74 -1.81
C ARG A 59 -7.42 -12.78 -2.93
N GLU A 60 -8.02 -13.95 -2.77
CA GLU A 60 -8.09 -15.00 -3.80
C GLU A 60 -8.80 -14.55 -5.08
N ALA A 61 -9.82 -13.69 -4.96
CA ALA A 61 -10.52 -13.12 -6.11
C ALA A 61 -9.68 -12.09 -6.88
N VAL A 62 -8.54 -11.62 -6.34
CA VAL A 62 -7.63 -10.71 -7.04
C VAL A 62 -6.75 -11.51 -8.00
N ALA A 63 -7.13 -11.52 -9.29
CA ALA A 63 -6.39 -12.24 -10.32
C ALA A 63 -4.93 -11.80 -10.51
N ALA A 64 -4.62 -10.53 -10.21
CA ALA A 64 -3.28 -9.96 -10.36
C ALA A 64 -2.89 -9.10 -9.13
N PRO A 65 -2.29 -9.70 -8.09
CA PRO A 65 -1.92 -8.99 -6.87
C PRO A 65 -1.02 -7.78 -7.11
N GLY A 66 0.03 -7.90 -7.94
CA GLY A 66 0.92 -6.78 -8.25
C GLY A 66 0.21 -5.60 -8.93
N GLY A 67 -0.76 -5.87 -9.81
CA GLY A 67 -1.58 -4.85 -10.46
C GLY A 67 -2.51 -4.15 -9.46
N TRP A 68 -3.09 -4.90 -8.53
CA TRP A 68 -3.91 -4.35 -7.45
C TRP A 68 -3.08 -3.44 -6.54
N LEU A 69 -1.90 -3.88 -6.09
CA LEU A 69 -1.02 -3.10 -5.23
C LEU A 69 -0.59 -1.79 -5.89
N THR A 70 -0.17 -1.86 -7.16
CA THR A 70 0.21 -0.68 -7.95
C THR A 70 -0.94 0.32 -8.05
N THR A 71 -2.17 -0.17 -8.26
CA THR A 71 -3.36 0.67 -8.35
C THR A 71 -3.65 1.37 -7.02
N VAL A 72 -3.59 0.64 -5.92
CA VAL A 72 -3.86 1.18 -4.58
C VAL A 72 -2.79 2.21 -4.17
N ALA A 73 -1.51 1.88 -4.33
CA ALA A 73 -0.41 2.81 -4.05
C ALA A 73 -0.52 4.09 -4.89
N SER A 74 -0.84 3.97 -6.18
CA SER A 74 -1.04 5.13 -7.06
C SER A 74 -2.19 6.03 -6.59
N ARG A 75 -3.32 5.44 -6.16
CA ARG A 75 -4.45 6.20 -5.63
C ARG A 75 -4.08 6.96 -4.36
N ILE A 76 -3.40 6.32 -3.42
CA ILE A 76 -2.93 6.97 -2.19
C ILE A 76 -2.00 8.16 -2.53
N CYS A 77 -1.07 7.98 -3.48
CA CYS A 77 -0.19 9.07 -3.93
C CYS A 77 -0.99 10.26 -4.49
N LEU A 78 -1.98 9.99 -5.34
CA LEU A 78 -2.83 11.04 -5.92
C LEU A 78 -3.67 11.76 -4.85
N ASP A 79 -4.20 11.03 -3.87
CA ASP A 79 -4.94 11.60 -2.74
C ASP A 79 -4.05 12.52 -1.88
N LEU A 80 -2.80 12.13 -1.63
CA LEU A 80 -1.83 12.93 -0.90
C LEU A 80 -1.46 14.22 -1.66
N LEU A 81 -1.21 14.12 -2.97
CA LEU A 81 -0.92 15.27 -3.84
C LEU A 81 -2.12 16.23 -3.91
N GLY A 82 -3.34 15.69 -4.06
CA GLY A 82 -4.58 16.46 -4.07
C GLY A 82 -4.80 17.19 -2.74
N SER A 83 -4.58 16.50 -1.63
CA SER A 83 -4.69 17.08 -0.28
C SER A 83 -3.67 18.20 -0.05
N ALA A 84 -2.44 18.04 -0.51
CA ALA A 84 -1.40 19.06 -0.42
C ALA A 84 -1.77 20.32 -1.23
N ARG A 85 -2.31 20.14 -2.44
CA ARG A 85 -2.83 21.24 -3.28
C ARG A 85 -3.96 21.99 -2.58
N ALA A 86 -4.96 21.28 -2.06
CA ALA A 86 -6.09 21.87 -1.35
C ALA A 86 -5.68 22.64 -0.07
N ARG A 87 -4.57 22.27 0.59
CA ARG A 87 -4.02 23.05 1.71
C ARG A 87 -3.39 24.37 1.25
N ARG A 88 -2.66 24.38 0.12
CA ARG A 88 -2.07 25.60 -0.45
C ARG A 88 -3.14 26.58 -0.94
N GLU A 89 -4.20 26.08 -1.57
CA GLU A 89 -5.34 26.88 -2.04
C GLU A 89 -6.17 27.47 -0.88
N ARG A 90 -6.12 26.85 0.31
CA ARG A 90 -6.68 27.46 1.53
C ARG A 90 -5.73 28.47 2.18
N TYR A 91 -4.43 28.44 1.88
CA TYR A 91 -3.43 29.33 2.45
C TYR A 91 -3.33 30.69 1.72
N VAL A 92 -4.24 31.02 0.80
CA VAL A 92 -4.28 32.32 0.10
C VAL A 92 -5.19 33.38 0.75
N GLY A 93 -5.70 33.12 1.96
CA GLY A 93 -6.23 34.13 2.90
C GLY A 93 -5.92 33.63 4.32
N GLU A 94 -5.36 34.37 5.27
CA GLU A 94 -5.51 35.78 5.65
C GLU A 94 -4.14 36.48 5.62
N TRP A 95 -4.02 37.61 4.91
CA TRP A 95 -2.91 38.54 5.12
C TRP A 95 -3.12 39.20 6.50
N ILE A 96 -2.18 39.00 7.42
CA ILE A 96 -2.19 39.66 8.72
C ILE A 96 -1.59 41.08 8.54
N PRO A 97 -2.25 42.15 9.02
CA PRO A 97 -1.80 43.54 8.89
C PRO A 97 -0.51 43.88 9.64
#